data_AF-A0A3M1VFU3-F1
#
_entry.id   AF-A0A3M1VFU3-F1
#
_cell.length_a   1.000
_cell.length_b   1.000
_cell.length_c   1.000
_cell.angle_alpha   90.00
_cell.angle_beta   90.00
_cell.angle_gamma   90.00
#
_symmetry.space_group_name_H-M   'P 1'
#
loop_
_entity.id
_entity.type
_entity.pdbx_description
1 polymer ?
#
loop_
_entity_poly.entity_id
_entity_poly.type
_entity_poly.pdbx_seq_one_letter_code
_entity_poly.pdbx_strand_id
1 'polypeptide(L)' 'ASGGNSELISDCQTGLLVPTANAEVLAEKLFTIYSDRQLANSLSEQAYRNVKSSFGLKNTVDQMEAMYLSVLRGPP' A
#
# COMPACT_ATOMS: atom_id res chain seq x y z
N ALA A 1 -6.18 -10.99 6.61
CA ALA A 1 -5.21 -9.91 6.87
C ALA A 1 -5.93 -8.75 7.57
N SER A 2 -5.68 -8.52 8.85
CA SER A 2 -6.25 -7.40 9.62
C SER A 2 -5.09 -6.68 10.30
N GLY A 3 -4.84 -5.43 9.88
CA GLY A 3 -3.69 -4.60 10.30
C GLY A 3 -3.20 -3.67 9.18
N GLY A 4 -2.21 -2.82 9.48
CA GLY A 4 -1.73 -1.76 8.58
C GLY A 4 -1.17 -2.23 7.22
N ASN A 5 -0.72 -3.48 7.12
CA ASN A 5 -0.28 -4.04 5.83
C ASN A 5 -1.44 -4.15 4.82
N SER A 6 -2.66 -4.43 5.28
CA SER A 6 -3.84 -4.47 4.40
C SER A 6 -4.28 -3.07 3.96
N GLU A 7 -3.93 -2.02 4.71
CA GLU A 7 -4.21 -0.63 4.33
C GLU A 7 -3.20 -0.12 3.30
N LEU A 8 -1.96 -0.61 3.34
CA LEU A 8 -0.89 -0.20 2.44
C LEU A 8 -0.85 -1.00 1.13
N ILE A 9 -1.27 -2.28 1.15
CA ILE A 9 -1.19 -3.19 0.01
C ILE A 9 -2.56 -3.30 -0.68
N SER A 10 -2.60 -2.94 -1.96
CA SER A 10 -3.68 -3.30 -2.87
C SER A 10 -3.40 -4.67 -3.48
N ASP A 11 -4.22 -5.66 -3.15
CA ASP A 11 -4.04 -7.04 -3.63
C ASP A 11 -4.01 -7.12 -5.17
N CYS A 12 -3.09 -7.92 -5.69
CA CYS A 12 -2.79 -8.08 -7.11
C CYS A 12 -2.36 -6.81 -7.86
N GLN A 13 -2.15 -5.68 -7.18
CA GLN A 13 -1.70 -4.43 -7.79
C GLN A 13 -0.37 -3.96 -7.23
N THR A 14 -0.24 -3.87 -5.91
CA THR A 14 1.00 -3.42 -5.23
C THR A 14 1.61 -4.51 -4.35
N GLY A 15 1.02 -5.70 -4.35
CA GLY A 15 1.47 -6.87 -3.61
C GLY A 15 0.44 -7.99 -3.68
N LEU A 16 0.69 -9.08 -2.97
CA LEU A 16 -0.25 -10.20 -2.83
C LEU A 16 -0.61 -10.35 -1.36
N LEU A 17 -1.90 -10.28 -1.04
CA LEU A 17 -2.39 -10.52 0.31
C LEU A 17 -2.60 -12.02 0.51
N VAL A 18 -2.24 -12.48 1.70
CA VAL A 18 -2.43 -13.87 2.13
C VAL A 18 -3.36 -13.93 3.34
N PRO A 19 -4.20 -14.97 3.45
CA PRO A 19 -4.97 -15.23 4.66
C PRO A 19 -4.04 -15.39 5.87
N THR A 20 -4.52 -14.95 7.03
CA THR A 20 -3.76 -15.10 8.27
C THR A 20 -3.63 -16.59 8.61
N ALA A 21 -2.44 -17.01 9.07
CA ALA A 21 -2.16 -18.38 9.51
C ALA A 21 -2.40 -19.47 8.43
N ASN A 22 -2.26 -19.13 7.15
CA ASN A 22 -2.32 -20.10 6.05
C ASN A 22 -0.95 -20.17 5.34
N ALA A 23 -0.16 -21.17 5.71
CA ALA A 23 1.22 -21.33 5.22
C ALA A 23 1.26 -21.82 3.76
N GLU A 24 0.28 -22.64 3.37
CA GLU A 24 0.15 -23.20 2.03
C GLU A 24 -0.05 -22.08 0.99
N VAL A 25 -0.99 -21.17 1.25
CA VAL A 25 -1.26 -20.02 0.38
C VAL A 25 -0.07 -19.06 0.35
N LEU A 26 0.61 -18.86 1.48
CA LEU A 26 1.84 -18.06 1.51
C LEU A 26 2.92 -18.65 0.61
N ALA A 27 3.17 -19.95 0.70
CA ALA A 27 4.16 -20.64 -0.12
C ALA A 27 3.81 -20.55 -1.62
N GLU A 28 2.55 -20.74 -1.99
CA GLU A 28 2.06 -20.63 -3.36
C GLU A 28 2.30 -19.22 -3.93
N LYS A 29 1.96 -18.17 -3.17
CA LYS A 29 2.14 -16.78 -3.60
C LYS A 29 3.61 -16.40 -3.71
N LEU A 30 4.46 -16.87 -2.79
CA LEU A 30 5.90 -16.70 -2.88
C LEU A 30 6.47 -17.37 -4.13
N PHE A 31 6.04 -18.60 -4.42
CA PHE A 31 6.49 -19.33 -5.61
C PHE A 31 6.03 -18.66 -6.90
N THR A 32 4.80 -18.13 -6.93
CA THR A 32 4.26 -17.35 -8.05
C THR A 32 5.15 -16.14 -8.35
N ILE A 33 5.48 -15.33 -7.34
CA ILE A 33 6.36 -14.16 -7.52
C ILE A 33 7.77 -14.57 -7.92
N TYR A 34 8.31 -15.64 -7.33
CA TYR A 34 9.64 -16.13 -7.63
C TYR A 34 9.76 -16.64 -9.09
N SER A 35 8.71 -17.29 -9.58
CA SER A 35 8.70 -17.92 -10.90
C SER A 35 8.36 -16.96 -12.04
N ASP A 36 7.61 -15.88 -11.75
CA ASP A 36 7.22 -14.87 -12.73
C ASP A 36 7.90 -13.51 -12.43
N ARG A 37 9.03 -13.28 -13.10
CA ARG A 37 9.80 -12.04 -12.97
C ARG A 37 9.03 -10.82 -13.48
N GLN A 38 8.16 -10.97 -14.48
CA GLN A 38 7.37 -9.86 -15.00
C GLN A 38 6.33 -9.41 -13.97
N LEU A 39 5.63 -10.36 -13.35
CA LEU A 39 4.71 -10.09 -12.26
C LEU A 39 5.44 -9.41 -11.09
N ALA A 40 6.60 -9.93 -10.68
CA ALA A 40 7.39 -9.35 -9.59
C ALA A 40 7.76 -7.88 -9.86
N ASN A 41 8.25 -7.59 -11.07
CA ASN A 41 8.61 -6.23 -11.48
C ASN A 41 7.37 -5.32 -11.49
N SER A 42 6.27 -5.77 -12.09
CA SER A 42 5.02 -5.01 -12.18
C SER A 42 4.47 -4.63 -10.81
N LEU A 43 4.40 -5.59 -9.87
CA LEU A 43 3.95 -5.33 -8.50
C LEU A 43 4.88 -4.33 -7.79
N SER A 44 6.19 -4.48 -7.95
CA SER A 44 7.17 -3.60 -7.31
C SER A 44 7.12 -2.17 -7.84
N GLU A 45 6.94 -1.97 -9.15
CA GLU A 45 6.83 -0.65 -9.76
C GLU A 45 5.55 0.05 -9.31
N GLN A 46 4.42 -0.65 -9.31
CA GLN A 46 3.14 -0.12 -8.85
C GLN A 46 3.19 0.24 -7.37
N ALA A 47 3.76 -0.64 -6.53
CA ALA A 47 3.97 -0.37 -5.11
C ALA A 47 4.82 0.89 -4.88
N TYR A 48 5.95 1.01 -5.59
CA TYR A 48 6.82 2.17 -5.49
C TYR A 48 6.10 3.47 -5.88
N ARG A 49 5.37 3.45 -7.00
CA ARG A 49 4.58 4.61 -7.45
C ARG A 49 3.53 5.00 -6.42
N ASN A 50 2.79 4.03 -5.88
CA ASN A 50 1.76 4.28 -4.87
C ASN A 50 2.35 4.88 -3.58
N VAL A 51 3.45 4.33 -3.07
CA VAL A 51 4.11 4.89 -1.87
C VAL A 51 4.57 6.32 -2.14
N LYS A 52 5.20 6.56 -3.29
CA LYS A 52 5.69 7.89 -3.67
C LYS A 52 4.56 8.92 -3.82
N SER A 53 3.40 8.53 -4.34
CA SER A 53 2.25 9.42 -4.54
C SER A 53 1.41 9.63 -3.29
N SER A 54 1.30 8.63 -2.42
CA SER A 54 0.29 8.62 -1.35
C SER A 54 0.90 8.85 0.04
N PHE A 55 2.18 8.50 0.22
CA PHE A 55 2.85 8.51 1.53
C PHE A 55 4.12 9.39 1.56
N GLY A 56 4.28 10.28 0.58
CA GLY A 56 5.36 11.26 0.59
C GLY A 56 5.21 12.27 1.73
N LEU A 57 6.32 12.59 2.43
CA LEU A 57 6.35 13.57 3.53
C LEU A 57 5.64 14.88 3.18
N LYS A 58 5.82 15.37 1.95
CA LYS A 58 5.15 16.58 1.46
C LYS A 58 3.63 16.44 1.52
N ASN A 59 3.07 15.34 1.02
CA ASN A 59 1.63 15.12 1.01
C ASN A 59 1.07 14.99 2.43
N THR A 60 1.83 14.41 3.35
CA THR A 60 1.44 14.35 4.77
C THR A 60 1.41 15.75 5.39
N VAL A 61 2.42 16.57 5.13
CA VAL A 61 2.47 17.96 5.62
C VAL A 61 1.34 18.80 5.02
N ASP A 62 1.12 18.72 3.71
CA ASP A 62 0.07 19.46 3.01
C ASP A 62 -1.33 19.09 3.57
N GLN A 63 -1.58 17.79 3.83
CA GLN A 63 -2.84 17.32 4.41
C GLN A 63 -3.03 17.79 5.86
N MET A 64 -1.96 17.76 6.65
CA MET A 64 -2.01 18.23 8.04
C MET A 64 -2.23 19.74 8.11
N GLU A 65 -1.56 20.52 7.26
CA GLU A 65 -1.78 21.96 7.12
C GLU A 65 -3.23 22.26 6.71
N ALA A 66 -3.76 21.57 5.71
CA ALA A 66 -5.14 21.73 5.26
C ALA A 66 -6.14 21.44 6.39
N MET A 67 -5.87 20.42 7.21
CA MET A 67 -6.70 20.09 8.38
C MET A 67 -6.62 21.18 9.46
N TYR A 68 -5.44 21.71 9.76
CA TYR A 68 -5.31 22.81 10.73
C TYR A 68 -6.00 24.09 10.24
N LEU A 69 -5.85 24.43 8.95
CA LEU A 69 -6.51 25.58 8.34
C LEU A 69 -8.03 25.43 8.31
N SER A 70 -8.56 24.21 8.12
CA SER A 70 -10.01 23.99 8.12
C SER A 70 -10.61 24.20 9.51
N VAL A 71 -9.92 23.81 10.58
CA VAL A 71 -10.35 24.06 11.97
C VAL A 71 -10.24 25.54 12.32
N LEU A 72 -9.17 26.22 11.91
CA LEU A 72 -8.97 27.65 12.21
C LEU A 72 -9.93 28.57 11.45
N ARG A 73 -10.40 28.17 10.26
CA ARG A 73 -11.40 28.93 9.50
C ARG A 73 -12.81 28.89 10.11
N GLY A 74 -13.04 27.98 11.08
CA GLY A 74 -14.36 27.72 11.65
C GLY A 74 -15.30 27.00 10.66
N PRO A 75 -16.36 26.30 11.13
CA PRO A 75 -17.40 25.84 10.24
C PRO A 75 -18.08 27.05 9.55
N PRO A 76 -18.70 26.86 8.37
CA PRO A 76 -19.56 27.90 7.80
C PRO A 76 -20.65 28.35 8.78
#